data_AF-A0A7S2MPP2-F1
#
_entry.id   AF-A0A7S2MPP2-F1
#
_cell.length_a   1.000
_cell.length_b   1.000
_cell.length_c   1.000
_cell.angle_alpha   90.00
_cell.angle_beta   90.00
_cell.angle_gamma   90.00
#
_symmetry.space_group_name_H-M   'P 1'
#
loop_
_entity.id
_entity.type
_entity.pdbx_description
1 polymer ?
#
loop_
_entity_poly.entity_id
_entity_poly.type
_entity_poly.pdbx_seq_one_letter_code
_entity_poly.pdbx_strand_id
1 'polypeptide(L)'
;TGYFVDGAQKMMNVEEEDTLIRLAAKIFIEHDKDQSETITYEEFEELVSTGMLDDWFAALGFNLTEADRLFSVIDEDDSGELTLSEFVRGCLRLKGSVKACDLALMKHNMRLQATELSHTTQRIEDLSAKVIEVLPVVRMLVQGPKTTKDIGSVPPLQMS
;
A
#
# COMPACT_ATOMS: atom_id res chain seq x y z
N THR A 1 25.39 25.56 26.30
CA THR A 1 25.54 25.80 24.85
C THR A 1 24.41 25.22 24.00
N GLY A 2 23.43 24.48 24.55
CA GLY A 2 22.33 23.88 23.77
C GLY A 2 21.14 24.80 23.40
N TYR A 3 21.00 25.97 24.03
CA TYR A 3 19.84 26.86 23.83
C TYR A 3 19.83 27.64 22.51
N PHE A 4 20.99 27.73 21.82
CA PHE A 4 21.10 28.43 20.53
C PHE A 4 20.93 27.49 19.34
N VAL A 5 21.20 26.20 19.52
CA VAL A 5 21.06 25.18 18.46
C VAL A 5 19.58 24.87 18.23
N ASP A 6 18.80 24.77 19.32
CA ASP A 6 17.37 24.48 19.25
C ASP A 6 16.57 25.63 18.62
N GLY A 7 16.91 26.88 18.97
CA GLY A 7 16.29 28.07 18.36
C GLY A 7 16.62 28.22 16.88
N ALA A 8 17.88 28.00 16.48
CA ALA A 8 18.30 28.04 15.09
C ALA A 8 17.67 26.92 14.26
N GLN A 9 17.61 25.69 14.80
CA GLN A 9 16.99 24.55 14.11
C GLN A 9 15.49 24.76 13.94
N LYS A 10 14.80 25.31 14.94
CA LYS A 10 13.38 25.63 14.85
C LYS A 10 13.09 26.76 13.85
N MET A 11 13.94 27.79 13.79
CA MET A 11 13.81 28.89 12.82
C MET A 11 14.05 28.40 11.38
N MET A 12 15.08 27.57 11.15
CA MET A 12 15.33 26.96 9.84
C MET A 12 14.13 26.10 9.39
N ASN A 13 13.53 25.33 10.30
CA ASN A 13 12.37 24.51 9.97
C ASN A 13 11.14 25.35 9.55
N VAL A 14 10.95 26.52 10.17
CA VAL A 14 9.84 27.44 9.85
C VAL A 14 10.07 28.15 8.51
N GLU A 15 11.29 28.63 8.24
CA GLU A 15 11.62 29.24 6.94
C GLU A 15 11.51 28.22 5.81
N GLU A 16 11.94 26.99 6.04
CA GLU A 16 11.84 25.90 5.07
C GLU A 16 10.37 25.51 4.79
N GLU A 17 9.55 25.39 5.83
CA GLU A 17 8.11 25.15 5.70
C GLU A 17 7.44 26.26 4.88
N ASP A 18 7.77 27.53 5.13
CA ASP A 18 7.23 28.65 4.37
C ASP A 18 7.68 28.62 2.90
N THR A 19 8.93 28.25 2.60
CA THR A 19 9.38 28.09 1.20
C THR A 19 8.66 26.95 0.47
N LEU A 20 8.42 25.83 1.13
CA LEU A 20 7.71 24.69 0.56
C LEU A 20 6.23 25.00 0.35
N ILE A 21 5.59 25.71 1.28
CA ILE A 21 4.21 26.16 1.13
C ILE A 21 4.09 27.12 -0.07
N ARG A 22 5.04 28.04 -0.25
CA ARG A 22 5.04 28.94 -1.42
C ARG A 22 5.23 28.19 -2.73
N LEU A 23 6.13 27.21 -2.76
CA LEU A 23 6.34 26.36 -3.93
C LEU A 23 5.07 25.56 -4.25
N ALA A 24 4.49 24.91 -3.24
CA ALA A 24 3.26 24.15 -3.38
C ALA A 24 2.11 25.05 -3.87
N ALA A 25 1.88 26.19 -3.24
CA ALA A 25 0.86 27.14 -3.68
C ALA A 25 1.06 27.58 -5.14
N LYS A 26 2.31 27.81 -5.57
CA LYS A 26 2.61 28.16 -6.97
C LYS A 26 2.28 27.01 -7.92
N ILE A 27 2.69 25.79 -7.57
CA ILE A 27 2.43 24.59 -8.37
C ILE A 27 0.92 24.40 -8.55
N PHE A 28 0.16 24.45 -7.45
CA PHE A 28 -1.30 24.30 -7.48
C PHE A 28 -1.94 25.43 -8.30
N ILE A 29 -1.55 26.69 -8.13
CA ILE A 29 -2.11 27.80 -8.95
C ILE A 29 -1.84 27.62 -10.45
N GLU A 30 -0.68 27.08 -10.82
CA GLU A 30 -0.28 26.95 -12.23
C GLU A 30 -0.83 25.68 -12.92
N HIS A 31 -1.12 24.61 -12.15
CA HIS A 31 -1.46 23.30 -12.69
C HIS A 31 -2.88 22.81 -12.32
N ASP A 32 -3.47 23.32 -11.24
CA ASP A 32 -4.87 23.03 -10.83
C ASP A 32 -5.85 23.78 -11.74
N LYS A 33 -6.02 23.27 -12.97
CA LYS A 33 -6.88 23.88 -14.00
C LYS A 33 -8.36 23.70 -13.69
N ASP A 34 -8.72 22.72 -12.86
CA ASP A 34 -10.09 22.38 -12.51
C ASP A 34 -10.52 22.88 -11.13
N GLN A 35 -9.60 23.52 -10.38
CA GLN A 35 -9.81 23.98 -9.00
C GLN A 35 -10.20 22.84 -8.07
N SER A 36 -9.65 21.65 -8.32
CA SER A 36 -9.83 20.47 -7.49
C SER A 36 -9.16 20.61 -6.12
N GLU A 37 -8.23 21.56 -5.97
CA GLU A 37 -7.33 21.68 -4.83
C GLU A 37 -6.47 20.41 -4.62
N THR A 38 -6.36 19.58 -5.67
CA THR A 38 -5.57 18.35 -5.70
C THR A 38 -4.66 18.32 -6.93
N ILE A 39 -3.68 17.40 -6.91
CA ILE A 39 -2.79 17.10 -8.03
C ILE A 39 -2.89 15.62 -8.33
N THR A 40 -3.34 15.29 -9.53
CA THR A 40 -3.35 13.92 -10.04
C THR A 40 -1.93 13.40 -10.29
N TYR A 41 -1.77 12.09 -10.41
CA TYR A 41 -0.47 11.51 -10.76
C TYR A 41 0.06 12.04 -12.10
N GLU A 42 -0.83 12.24 -13.09
CA GLU A 42 -0.48 12.77 -14.40
C GLU A 42 0.08 14.20 -14.30
N GLU A 43 -0.55 15.06 -13.51
CA GLU A 43 -0.07 16.43 -13.27
C GLU A 43 1.24 16.43 -12.47
N PHE A 44 1.39 15.51 -11.52
CA PHE A 44 2.65 15.31 -10.80
C PHE A 44 3.77 14.87 -11.74
N GLU A 45 3.51 13.94 -12.66
CA GLU A 45 4.48 13.49 -13.66
C GLU A 45 4.87 14.63 -14.62
N GLU A 46 3.91 15.47 -15.04
CA GLU A 46 4.20 16.69 -15.80
C GLU A 46 5.12 17.63 -15.01
N LEU A 47 4.84 17.87 -13.73
CA LEU A 47 5.67 18.72 -12.86
C LEU A 47 7.10 18.20 -12.71
N VAL A 48 7.27 16.89 -12.56
CA VAL A 48 8.58 16.23 -12.57
C VAL A 48 9.26 16.45 -13.92
N SER A 49 8.54 16.30 -15.04
CA SER A 49 9.11 16.46 -16.38
C SER A 49 9.53 17.90 -16.72
N THR A 50 8.88 18.91 -16.12
CA THR A 50 9.26 20.33 -16.29
C THR A 50 10.47 20.74 -15.47
N GLY A 51 10.96 19.88 -14.58
CA GLY A 51 12.09 20.14 -13.69
C GLY A 51 11.74 21.04 -12.49
N MET A 52 10.47 21.38 -12.28
CA MET A 52 10.05 22.19 -11.12
C MET A 52 10.33 21.49 -9.77
N LEU A 53 10.38 20.16 -9.77
CA LEU A 53 10.64 19.35 -8.58
C LEU A 53 12.08 18.83 -8.50
N ASP A 54 12.95 19.11 -9.47
CA ASP A 54 14.32 18.56 -9.54
C ASP A 54 15.15 18.88 -8.30
N ASP A 55 15.15 20.14 -7.87
CA ASP A 55 15.88 20.59 -6.69
C ASP A 55 15.39 19.89 -5.42
N TRP A 56 14.09 19.58 -5.37
CA TRP A 56 13.49 18.89 -4.24
C TRP A 56 13.81 17.38 -4.26
N PHE A 57 13.69 16.70 -5.40
CA PHE A 57 14.13 15.31 -5.56
C PHE A 57 15.62 15.14 -5.20
N ALA A 58 16.46 16.05 -5.68
CA ALA A 58 17.89 16.08 -5.36
C ALA A 58 18.14 16.28 -3.87
N ALA A 59 17.39 17.17 -3.21
CA ALA A 59 17.48 17.38 -1.77
C ALA A 59 17.05 16.16 -0.95
N LEU A 60 16.17 15.32 -1.50
CA LEU A 60 15.71 14.09 -0.86
C LEU A 60 16.55 12.85 -1.20
N GLY A 61 17.44 12.95 -2.19
CA GLY A 61 18.24 11.81 -2.67
C GLY A 61 17.44 10.81 -3.52
N PHE A 62 16.28 11.20 -4.04
CA PHE A 62 15.51 10.39 -4.97
C PHE A 62 15.95 10.63 -6.41
N ASN A 63 15.84 9.58 -7.22
CA ASN A 63 15.97 9.72 -8.67
C ASN A 63 14.60 10.03 -9.29
N LEU A 64 14.56 10.80 -10.37
CA LEU A 64 13.33 11.12 -11.11
C LEU A 64 12.60 9.85 -11.60
N THR A 65 13.34 8.76 -11.77
CA THR A 65 12.79 7.43 -12.10
C THR A 65 11.96 6.79 -10.98
N GLU A 66 11.95 7.36 -9.77
CA GLU A 66 11.19 6.89 -8.60
C GLU A 66 10.03 7.83 -8.23
N ALA A 67 9.62 8.70 -9.16
CA ALA A 67 8.53 9.64 -8.97
C ALA A 67 7.20 8.94 -8.61
N ASP A 68 6.93 7.77 -9.18
CA ASP A 68 5.79 6.91 -8.88
C ASP A 68 5.74 6.54 -7.39
N ARG A 69 6.84 6.03 -6.86
CA ARG A 69 6.96 5.64 -5.45
C ARG A 69 6.86 6.85 -4.55
N LEU A 70 7.43 7.97 -4.97
CA LEU A 70 7.39 9.19 -4.18
C LEU A 70 5.96 9.70 -4.04
N PHE A 71 5.21 9.71 -5.14
CA PHE A 71 3.79 10.06 -5.14
C PHE A 71 3.01 9.17 -4.17
N SER A 72 3.14 7.85 -4.26
CA SER A 72 2.46 6.91 -3.36
C SER A 72 2.95 6.95 -1.91
N VAL A 73 4.10 7.58 -1.64
CA VAL A 73 4.56 7.82 -0.27
C VAL A 73 3.94 9.10 0.29
N ILE A 74 3.75 10.13 -0.54
CA ILE A 74 3.14 11.41 -0.15
C ILE A 74 1.62 11.24 0.03
N ASP A 75 0.99 10.49 -0.86
CA ASP A 75 -0.42 10.09 -0.81
C ASP A 75 -0.66 9.22 0.44
N GLU A 76 -1.10 9.85 1.54
CA GLU A 76 -1.27 9.16 2.83
C GLU A 76 -2.54 8.30 2.84
N ASP A 77 -3.58 8.72 2.11
CA ASP A 77 -4.89 8.10 2.08
C ASP A 77 -5.10 7.12 0.91
N ASP A 78 -4.11 6.97 0.03
CA ASP A 78 -4.15 6.15 -1.19
C ASP A 78 -5.30 6.60 -2.13
N SER A 79 -5.63 7.89 -2.15
CA SER A 79 -6.70 8.44 -3.00
C SER A 79 -6.32 8.47 -4.48
N GLY A 80 -5.02 8.44 -4.80
CA GLY A 80 -4.51 8.63 -6.15
C GLY A 80 -4.37 10.10 -6.55
N GLU A 81 -4.63 11.02 -5.62
CA GLU A 81 -4.49 12.46 -5.79
C GLU A 81 -3.74 13.05 -4.60
N LEU A 82 -3.01 14.15 -4.79
CA LEU A 82 -2.30 14.83 -3.71
C LEU A 82 -2.97 16.15 -3.38
N THR A 83 -3.50 16.26 -2.17
CA THR A 83 -3.93 17.57 -1.64
C THR A 83 -2.71 18.46 -1.35
N LEU A 84 -2.93 19.78 -1.31
CA LEU A 84 -1.89 20.74 -0.89
C LEU A 84 -1.27 20.37 0.47
N SER A 85 -2.10 19.89 1.40
CA SER A 85 -1.67 19.50 2.73
C SER A 85 -0.78 18.26 2.71
N GLU A 86 -1.12 17.26 1.90
CA GLU A 86 -0.33 16.04 1.74
C GLU A 86 0.99 16.33 1.06
N PHE A 87 0.98 17.13 0.00
CA PHE A 87 2.20 17.54 -0.68
C PHE A 87 3.17 18.26 0.27
N VAL A 88 2.71 19.28 0.99
CA VAL A 88 3.56 20.02 1.94
C VAL A 88 4.07 19.12 3.06
N ARG A 89 3.18 18.31 3.66
CA ARG A 89 3.55 17.40 4.75
C ARG A 89 4.51 16.31 4.29
N GLY A 90 4.26 15.72 3.13
CA GLY A 90 5.13 14.73 2.51
C GLY A 90 6.51 15.30 2.23
N CYS A 91 6.58 16.49 1.64
CA CYS A 91 7.82 17.23 1.42
C CYS A 91 8.61 17.47 2.70
N LEU A 92 7.97 17.97 3.76
CA LEU A 92 8.62 18.20 5.05
C LEU A 92 9.10 16.90 5.71
N ARG A 93 8.27 15.87 5.68
CA ARG A 93 8.57 14.56 6.28
C ARG A 93 9.75 13.88 5.60
N LEU A 94 9.81 13.91 4.28
CA LEU A 94 10.88 13.27 3.51
C LEU A 94 12.20 14.03 3.66
N LYS A 95 12.17 15.36 3.79
CA LYS A 95 13.36 16.21 3.89
C LYS A 95 13.99 16.23 5.28
N GLY A 96 13.19 16.09 6.34
CA GLY A 96 13.65 16.20 7.74
C GLY A 96 14.65 15.14 8.20
N SER A 97 14.81 14.02 7.46
CA SER A 97 15.84 13.00 7.69
C SER A 97 15.82 11.98 6.55
N VAL A 98 16.98 11.61 6.00
CA VAL A 98 17.11 10.45 5.08
C VAL A 98 16.45 9.19 5.67
N LYS A 99 16.48 9.03 7.01
CA LYS A 99 15.81 7.93 7.70
C LYS A 99 14.28 8.01 7.67
N ALA A 100 13.71 9.22 7.59
CA ALA A 100 12.27 9.41 7.50
C ALA A 100 11.75 9.04 6.11
N CYS A 101 12.53 9.33 5.07
CA CYS A 101 12.34 8.81 3.72
C CYS A 101 12.35 7.27 3.70
N ASP A 102 13.42 6.64 4.21
CA ASP A 102 13.52 5.17 4.29
C ASP A 102 12.36 4.55 5.07
N LEU A 103 11.98 5.18 6.20
CA LEU A 103 10.86 4.72 7.03
C LEU A 103 9.52 4.87 6.31
N ALA A 104 9.33 5.95 5.54
CA ALA A 104 8.10 6.16 4.77
C ALA A 104 7.98 5.13 3.65
N LEU A 105 9.08 4.86 2.93
CA LEU A 105 9.15 3.78 1.93
C LEU A 105 8.90 2.41 2.57
N MET A 106 9.48 2.14 3.74
CA MET A 106 9.25 0.90 4.48
C MET A 106 7.78 0.74 4.88
N LYS A 107 7.14 1.81 5.36
CA LYS A 107 5.70 1.82 5.70
C LYS A 107 4.84 1.56 4.46
N HIS A 108 5.13 2.22 3.34
CA HIS A 108 4.42 2.00 2.08
C HIS A 108 4.55 0.55 1.62
N ASN A 109 5.77 0.00 1.58
CA ASN A 109 6.01 -1.41 1.24
C ASN A 109 5.28 -2.37 2.21
N MET A 110 5.22 -2.05 3.50
CA MET A 110 4.46 -2.84 4.48
C MET A 110 2.95 -2.81 4.20
N ARG A 111 2.37 -1.67 3.80
CA ARG A 111 0.95 -1.59 3.40
C ARG A 111 0.67 -2.48 2.19
N LEU A 112 1.49 -2.37 1.15
CA LEU A 112 1.36 -3.21 -0.05
C LEU A 112 1.44 -4.71 0.28
N GLN A 113 2.43 -5.10 1.09
CA GLN A 113 2.58 -6.48 1.52
C GLN A 113 1.42 -6.97 2.38
N ALA A 114 0.87 -6.13 3.26
CA ALA A 114 -0.29 -6.48 4.08
C ALA A 114 -1.53 -6.74 3.22
N THR A 115 -1.75 -5.92 2.19
CA THR A 115 -2.84 -6.10 1.22
C THR A 115 -2.67 -7.41 0.45
N GLU A 116 -1.48 -7.69 -0.10
CA GLU A 116 -1.19 -8.95 -0.80
C GLU A 116 -1.35 -10.17 0.12
N LEU A 117 -0.91 -10.06 1.38
CA LEU A 117 -1.05 -11.13 2.36
C LEU A 117 -2.53 -11.42 2.68
N SER A 118 -3.36 -10.39 2.73
CA SER A 118 -4.81 -10.53 2.91
C SER A 118 -5.44 -11.27 1.74
N HIS A 119 -5.12 -10.87 0.50
CA HIS A 119 -5.64 -11.54 -0.70
C HIS A 119 -5.18 -13.00 -0.80
N THR A 120 -3.91 -13.28 -0.51
CA THR A 120 -3.40 -14.66 -0.51
C THR A 120 -4.03 -15.52 0.57
N THR A 121 -4.27 -14.97 1.76
CA THR A 121 -4.99 -15.65 2.85
C THR A 121 -6.41 -16.01 2.42
N GLN A 122 -7.16 -15.06 1.84
CA GLN A 122 -8.52 -15.31 1.33
C GLN A 122 -8.54 -16.43 0.27
N ARG A 123 -7.58 -16.41 -0.67
CA ARG A 123 -7.48 -17.46 -1.70
C ARG A 123 -7.19 -18.84 -1.12
N ILE A 124 -6.37 -18.91 -0.06
CA ILE A 124 -6.09 -20.17 0.65
C ILE A 124 -7.36 -20.68 1.34
N GLU A 125 -8.10 -19.80 2.02
CA GLU A 125 -9.37 -20.15 2.66
C GLU A 125 -10.38 -20.70 1.64
N ASP A 126 -10.54 -20.03 0.50
CA ASP A 126 -11.44 -20.46 -0.58
C ASP A 126 -11.04 -21.82 -1.16
N LEU A 127 -9.75 -22.06 -1.39
CA LEU A 127 -9.24 -23.35 -1.87
C LEU A 127 -9.43 -24.44 -0.82
N SER A 128 -9.21 -24.12 0.46
CA SER A 128 -9.39 -25.07 1.57
C SER A 128 -10.84 -25.53 1.68
N ALA A 129 -11.80 -24.62 1.51
CA ALA A 129 -13.23 -24.92 1.51
C ALA A 129 -13.60 -25.88 0.36
N LYS A 130 -13.06 -25.65 -0.85
CA LYS A 130 -13.28 -26.53 -2.01
C LYS A 130 -12.68 -27.93 -1.80
N VAL A 131 -11.52 -28.03 -1.16
CA VAL A 131 -10.91 -29.34 -0.84
C VAL A 131 -11.79 -30.13 0.13
N ILE A 132 -12.34 -29.46 1.15
CA ILE A 132 -13.27 -30.06 2.11
C ILE A 132 -14.53 -30.58 1.41
N GLU A 133 -15.04 -29.86 0.42
CA GLU A 133 -16.22 -30.26 -0.35
C GLU A 133 -15.98 -31.53 -1.19
N VAL A 134 -14.79 -31.70 -1.76
CA VAL A 134 -14.46 -32.84 -2.65
C VAL A 134 -14.00 -34.08 -1.88
N LEU A 135 -13.55 -33.92 -0.62
CA LEU A 135 -13.05 -35.00 0.24
C LEU A 135 -14.00 -36.20 0.39
N PRO A 136 -15.34 -36.04 0.59
CA PRO A 136 -16.27 -37.16 0.66
C PRO A 136 -16.31 -38.01 -0.61
N VAL A 137 -16.24 -37.38 -1.78
CA VAL A 137 -16.28 -38.07 -3.08
C VAL A 137 -15.00 -38.89 -3.28
N VAL A 138 -13.84 -38.30 -2.99
CA VAL A 138 -12.55 -39.01 -3.04
C VAL A 138 -12.53 -40.18 -2.07
N ARG A 139 -13.07 -39.99 -0.85
CA ARG A 139 -13.21 -41.07 0.14
C ARG A 139 -14.04 -42.24 -0.38
N MET A 140 -15.15 -41.96 -1.07
CA MET A 140 -15.99 -43.01 -1.68
C MET A 140 -15.25 -43.77 -2.79
N LEU A 141 -14.49 -43.07 -3.63
CA LEU A 141 -13.73 -43.69 -4.72
C LEU A 141 -12.58 -44.57 -4.20
N VAL A 142 -11.91 -44.16 -3.12
CA VAL A 142 -10.77 -44.90 -2.53
C VAL A 142 -11.23 -46.12 -1.73
N GLN A 143 -12.40 -46.09 -1.08
CA GLN A 143 -12.87 -47.20 -0.24
C GLN A 143 -13.41 -48.41 -1.03
N GLY A 144 -13.57 -48.31 -2.36
CA GLY A 144 -14.12 -49.38 -3.20
C GLY A 144 -15.59 -49.73 -2.88
N PRO A 145 -16.29 -50.46 -3.76
CA PRO A 145 -17.65 -50.88 -3.48
C PRO A 145 -17.66 -51.81 -2.25
N LYS A 146 -18.43 -51.45 -1.22
CA LYS A 146 -18.70 -52.35 -0.08
C LYS A 146 -19.32 -53.63 -0.64
N THR A 147 -18.56 -54.72 -0.66
CA THR A 147 -19.09 -56.03 -1.06
C THR A 147 -20.17 -56.44 -0.07
N THR A 148 -21.30 -56.94 -0.58
CA THR A 148 -22.54 -57.34 0.10
C THR A 148 -22.41 -58.44 1.16
N LYS A 149 -21.20 -58.75 1.65
CA LYS A 149 -20.93 -59.82 2.63
C LYS A 149 -21.44 -59.54 4.05
N ASP A 150 -21.96 -58.36 4.35
CA ASP A 150 -22.52 -57.99 5.66
C ASP A 150 -24.06 -58.12 5.75
N ILE A 151 -24.75 -58.60 4.70
CA ILE A 151 -26.17 -58.91 4.80
C ILE A 151 -26.28 -60.28 5.47
N GLY A 152 -26.51 -60.26 6.79
CA GLY A 152 -26.58 -61.42 7.65
C GLY A 152 -27.33 -62.60 7.03
N SER A 153 -26.72 -63.78 7.17
CA SER A 153 -27.33 -65.08 6.92
C SER A 153 -28.73 -65.15 7.55
N VAL A 154 -29.76 -65.20 6.70
CA VAL A 154 -31.14 -65.46 7.12
C VAL A 154 -31.18 -66.84 7.80
N PRO A 155 -31.64 -66.96 9.05
CA PRO A 155 -31.72 -68.27 9.70
C PRO A 155 -32.75 -69.15 8.99
N PRO A 156 -32.56 -70.48 8.93
CA PRO A 156 -33.51 -71.36 8.26
C PRO A 156 -34.85 -71.40 9.02
N LEU A 157 -35.94 -71.30 8.26
CA LEU A 157 -37.30 -71.53 8.74
C LEU A 157 -37.42 -72.96 9.27
N GLN A 158 -37.54 -73.11 10.59
CA GLN A 158 -37.95 -74.37 11.19
C GLN A 158 -39.45 -74.54 10.94
N MET A 159 -39.81 -75.49 10.08
CA MET A 159 -41.17 -75.98 9.95
C MET A 159 -41.36 -77.20 10.86
N SER A 160 -42.29 -77.04 11.81
CA SER A 160 -43.03 -78.01 12.64
C SER A 160 -42.26 -79.14 13.31
#